data_AF-A0A7Z2T2E9-F1
#
_entry.id   AF-A0A7Z2T2E9-F1
#
_cell.length_a   1.000
_cell.length_b   1.000
_cell.length_c   1.000
_cell.angle_alpha   90.00
_cell.angle_beta   90.00
_cell.angle_gamma   90.00
#
_symmetry.space_group_name_H-M   'P 1'
#
loop_
_entity.id
_entity.type
_entity.pdbx_description
1 polymer ?
#
loop_
_entity_poly.entity_id
_entity_poly.type
_entity_poly.pdbx_seq_one_letter_code
_entity_poly.pdbx_strand_id
1 'polypeptide(L)'
;MSKTRKVVPTLILSLSLLFMGTSPALAEDDWGKQHIDSFSFGGLFEGSSKDMYFGYTRYKQEGIGLGVEVALYRYKHTNDEIDYSSTYTERDLSLTFPVAATDKIYISPSLGVRQIKNSHELEGEGLEHEVKNYEALYGLDLTYMLDNVSITIGADKSKSSEWSVSYGLGVSF
;
A
#
# COMPACT_ATOMS: atom_id res chain seq x y z
N MET A 1 -6.62 -7.19 -37.16
CA MET A 1 -6.56 -5.89 -36.45
C MET A 1 -7.43 -5.96 -35.21
N SER A 2 -6.85 -5.79 -34.02
CA SER A 2 -7.51 -5.16 -32.87
C SER A 2 -6.43 -4.84 -31.83
N LYS A 3 -6.07 -3.56 -31.72
CA LYS A 3 -5.08 -3.04 -30.78
C LYS A 3 -5.80 -2.63 -29.49
N THR A 4 -5.82 -3.50 -28.49
CA THR A 4 -6.33 -3.16 -27.15
C THR A 4 -5.30 -3.48 -26.09
N ARG A 5 -4.11 -2.85 -26.19
CA ARG A 5 -3.15 -2.80 -25.09
C ARG A 5 -2.47 -1.43 -25.11
N LYS A 6 -2.75 -0.59 -24.11
CA LYS A 6 -1.99 0.60 -23.64
C LYS A 6 -2.83 1.65 -22.87
N VAL A 7 -4.08 1.38 -22.48
CA VAL A 7 -4.92 2.40 -21.81
C VAL A 7 -4.77 2.41 -20.28
N VAL A 8 -4.36 1.29 -19.67
CA VAL A 8 -4.29 1.16 -18.20
C VAL A 8 -3.17 2.00 -17.54
N PRO A 9 -1.92 2.04 -18.05
CA PRO A 9 -0.87 2.82 -17.39
C PRO A 9 -1.06 4.34 -17.55
N THR A 10 -1.69 4.76 -18.65
CA THR A 10 -1.96 6.18 -18.92
C THR A 10 -3.02 6.75 -17.98
N LEU A 11 -4.02 5.94 -17.61
CA LEU A 11 -5.09 6.37 -16.70
C LEU A 11 -4.56 6.70 -15.29
N ILE A 12 -3.59 5.91 -14.81
CA ILE A 12 -2.96 6.06 -13.49
C ILE A 12 -2.05 7.30 -13.46
N LEU A 13 -1.29 7.54 -14.54
CA LEU A 13 -0.48 8.77 -14.68
C LEU A 13 -1.36 10.04 -14.79
N SER A 14 -2.49 9.97 -15.51
CA SER A 14 -3.38 11.12 -15.63
C SER A 14 -4.12 11.44 -14.33
N LEU A 15 -4.41 10.43 -13.50
CA LEU A 15 -5.06 10.64 -12.21
C LEU A 15 -4.11 11.33 -11.22
N SER A 16 -2.83 10.96 -11.22
CA SER A 16 -1.80 11.60 -10.38
C SER A 16 -1.53 13.06 -10.79
N LEU A 17 -1.62 13.39 -12.09
CA LEU A 17 -1.51 14.77 -12.59
C LEU A 17 -2.73 15.63 -12.27
N LEU A 18 -3.94 15.06 -12.20
CA LEU A 18 -5.15 15.78 -11.82
C LEU A 18 -5.15 16.21 -10.34
N PHE A 19 -4.49 15.47 -9.45
CA PHE A 19 -4.34 15.86 -8.04
C PHE A 19 -3.35 17.00 -7.82
N MET A 20 -2.40 17.22 -8.74
CA MET A 20 -1.46 18.35 -8.66
C MET A 20 -1.99 19.64 -9.31
N GLY A 21 -3.05 19.56 -10.12
CA GLY A 21 -3.54 20.69 -10.92
C GLY A 21 -4.66 21.54 -10.31
N THR A 22 -5.31 21.10 -9.22
CA THR A 22 -6.44 21.82 -8.63
C THR A 22 -6.07 22.46 -7.29
N SER A 23 -5.18 23.46 -7.35
CA SER A 23 -5.06 24.45 -6.28
C SER A 23 -5.53 25.80 -6.83
N PRO A 24 -6.78 26.22 -6.55
CA PRO A 24 -7.11 27.63 -6.58
C PRO A 24 -6.71 28.23 -5.23
N ALA A 25 -5.80 29.20 -5.30
CA ALA A 25 -5.59 30.19 -4.26
C ALA A 25 -6.95 30.73 -3.77
N LEU A 26 -7.33 30.38 -2.53
CA LEU A 26 -8.45 30.96 -1.83
C LEU A 26 -8.05 31.14 -0.37
N ALA A 27 -8.00 32.42 0.04
CA ALA A 27 -7.98 32.97 1.38
C ALA A 27 -6.85 32.49 2.32
N GLU A 28 -5.89 33.38 2.50
CA GLU A 28 -4.70 33.31 3.36
C GLU A 28 -5.01 33.41 4.87
N ASP A 29 -6.29 33.43 5.28
CA ASP A 29 -6.71 33.82 6.64
C ASP A 29 -7.30 32.69 7.50
N ASP A 30 -7.18 31.42 7.09
CA ASP A 30 -7.58 30.25 7.91
C ASP A 30 -6.51 29.12 7.92
N TRP A 31 -5.28 29.43 7.52
CA TRP A 31 -4.12 28.52 7.41
C TRP A 31 -3.51 28.08 8.75
N GLY A 32 -4.26 28.23 9.86
CA GLY A 32 -3.84 27.88 11.22
C GLY A 32 -3.88 26.38 11.56
N LYS A 33 -4.20 25.50 10.61
CA LYS A 33 -4.11 24.04 10.81
C LYS A 33 -3.17 23.45 9.77
N GLN A 34 -1.87 23.44 10.11
CA GLN A 34 -0.83 22.85 9.28
C GLN A 34 -1.15 21.36 9.04
N HIS A 35 -1.40 21.04 7.77
CA HIS A 35 -1.42 19.66 7.30
C HIS A 35 0.02 19.27 6.93
N ILE A 36 0.37 18.00 7.12
CA ILE A 36 1.65 17.45 6.66
C ILE A 36 1.31 16.40 5.62
N ASP A 37 1.79 16.57 4.40
CA ASP A 37 1.64 15.56 3.35
C ASP A 37 2.90 14.70 3.32
N SER A 38 2.72 13.37 3.27
CA SER A 38 3.84 12.42 3.28
C SER A 38 3.69 11.38 2.20
N PHE A 39 4.74 11.16 1.41
CA PHE A 39 4.87 10.00 0.54
C PHE A 39 5.78 8.99 1.21
N SER A 40 5.30 7.76 1.41
CA SER A 40 6.02 6.69 2.08
C SER A 40 6.38 5.57 1.13
N PHE A 41 7.59 5.04 1.29
CA PHE A 41 8.06 3.83 0.64
C PHE A 41 8.64 2.88 1.69
N GLY A 42 8.39 1.59 1.51
CA GLY A 42 8.76 0.58 2.49
C GLY A 42 8.98 -0.78 1.86
N GLY A 43 9.70 -1.62 2.59
CA GLY A 43 10.08 -2.96 2.20
C GLY A 43 10.41 -3.81 3.43
N LEU A 44 11.06 -4.95 3.22
CA LEU A 44 10.99 -6.06 4.17
C LEU A 44 12.10 -6.25 5.19
N PHE A 45 11.69 -6.92 6.27
CA PHE A 45 12.49 -7.86 7.07
C PHE A 45 12.11 -9.30 6.63
N GLU A 46 13.09 -10.21 6.58
CA GLU A 46 12.96 -11.62 6.17
C GLU A 46 11.68 -12.32 6.70
N GLY A 47 10.98 -13.10 5.87
CA GLY A 47 9.78 -13.87 6.23
C GLY A 47 8.56 -13.61 5.35
N SER A 48 7.38 -14.07 5.79
CA SER A 48 6.06 -13.89 5.16
C SER A 48 5.54 -12.44 5.29
N SER A 49 6.21 -11.49 4.63
CA SER A 49 6.00 -10.05 4.77
C SER A 49 5.79 -9.33 3.41
N LYS A 50 5.31 -8.07 3.39
CA LYS A 50 5.14 -7.20 2.17
C LYS A 50 6.40 -6.84 1.36
N ASP A 51 6.62 -7.39 0.17
CA ASP A 51 7.80 -7.08 -0.69
C ASP A 51 8.02 -5.59 -0.93
N MET A 52 6.94 -4.87 -1.22
CA MET A 52 6.97 -3.45 -1.51
C MET A 52 5.72 -2.77 -0.98
N TYR A 53 5.91 -1.59 -0.39
CA TYR A 53 4.86 -0.74 0.13
C TYR A 53 5.02 0.69 -0.40
N PHE A 54 3.90 1.29 -0.81
CA PHE A 54 3.81 2.69 -1.20
C PHE A 54 2.59 3.32 -0.54
N GLY A 55 2.76 4.50 0.06
CA GLY A 55 1.68 5.23 0.70
C GLY A 55 1.72 6.72 0.39
N TYR A 56 0.55 7.33 0.40
CA TYR A 56 0.38 8.77 0.52
C TYR A 56 -0.54 9.05 1.69
N THR A 57 -0.10 9.89 2.62
CA THR A 57 -0.87 10.22 3.82
C THR A 57 -0.83 11.71 4.08
N ARG A 58 -2.01 12.31 4.22
CA ARG A 58 -2.19 13.67 4.73
C ARG A 58 -2.50 13.61 6.22
N TYR A 59 -1.59 14.14 7.04
CA TYR A 59 -1.72 14.22 8.48
C TYR A 59 -2.37 15.54 8.90
N LYS A 60 -3.01 15.54 10.08
CA LYS A 60 -3.65 16.71 10.68
C LYS A 60 -3.37 16.72 12.19
N GLN A 61 -2.73 17.78 12.70
CA GLN A 61 -2.34 17.85 14.13
C GLN A 61 -3.52 17.85 15.11
N GLU A 62 -4.70 18.33 14.70
CA GLU A 62 -5.90 18.39 15.54
C GLU A 62 -7.10 17.73 14.84
N GLY A 63 -6.91 16.51 14.37
CA GLY A 63 -8.01 15.72 13.83
C GLY A 63 -7.57 14.44 13.16
N ILE A 64 -8.46 13.93 12.32
CA ILE A 64 -8.25 12.72 11.54
C ILE A 64 -7.74 13.15 10.17
N GLY A 65 -6.56 12.65 9.80
CA GLY A 65 -6.05 12.76 8.45
C GLY A 65 -6.57 11.63 7.55
N LEU A 66 -6.03 11.52 6.35
CA LEU A 66 -6.42 10.48 5.41
C LEU A 66 -5.22 10.07 4.57
N GLY A 67 -5.07 8.77 4.38
CA GLY A 67 -4.08 8.22 3.46
C GLY A 67 -4.61 7.04 2.65
N VAL A 68 -3.85 6.69 1.64
CA VAL A 68 -4.04 5.50 0.83
C VAL A 68 -2.72 4.76 0.72
N GLU A 69 -2.78 3.45 0.76
CA GLU A 69 -1.60 2.60 0.70
C GLU A 69 -1.83 1.44 -0.26
N VAL A 70 -0.75 1.06 -0.94
CA VAL A 70 -0.71 -0.08 -1.84
C VAL A 70 0.49 -0.92 -1.46
N ALA A 71 0.28 -2.22 -1.32
CA ALA A 71 1.38 -3.15 -1.11
C ALA A 71 1.30 -4.35 -2.06
N LEU A 72 2.47 -4.91 -2.37
CA LEU A 72 2.62 -6.08 -3.21
C LEU A 72 3.47 -7.12 -2.49
N TYR A 73 3.08 -8.39 -2.62
CA TYR A 73 3.77 -9.55 -2.06
C TYR A 73 3.87 -10.58 -3.18
N ARG A 74 5.03 -11.20 -3.36
CA ARG A 74 5.25 -12.25 -4.33
C ARG A 74 6.15 -13.32 -3.75
N TYR A 75 5.59 -14.50 -3.60
CA TYR A 75 6.31 -15.69 -3.21
C TYR A 75 6.35 -16.64 -4.40
N LYS A 76 7.54 -17.14 -4.70
CA LYS A 76 7.75 -18.18 -5.71
C LYS A 76 8.20 -19.43 -5.01
N HIS A 77 7.53 -20.53 -5.31
CA HIS A 77 7.96 -21.86 -4.89
C HIS A 77 8.16 -22.71 -6.14
N THR A 78 9.35 -23.30 -6.24
CA THR A 78 9.69 -24.22 -7.32
C THR A 78 10.09 -25.54 -6.68
N ASN A 79 9.57 -26.64 -7.20
CA ASN A 79 10.01 -27.97 -6.86
C ASN A 79 10.49 -28.68 -8.13
N ASP A 80 11.81 -28.74 -8.27
CA ASP A 80 12.49 -29.28 -9.45
C ASP A 80 12.38 -30.82 -9.55
N GLU A 81 11.97 -31.52 -8.48
CA GLU A 81 11.81 -32.98 -8.50
C GLU A 81 10.51 -33.44 -9.17
N ILE A 82 9.51 -32.57 -9.24
CA ILE A 82 8.16 -32.89 -9.77
C ILE A 82 7.70 -31.87 -10.82
N ASP A 83 8.63 -31.14 -11.44
CA ASP A 83 8.34 -30.19 -12.53
C ASP A 83 7.17 -29.24 -12.19
N TYR A 84 7.19 -28.73 -10.95
CA TYR A 84 6.10 -27.93 -10.37
C TYR A 84 6.60 -26.54 -9.99
N SER A 85 5.91 -25.51 -10.47
CA SER A 85 6.09 -24.15 -9.98
C SER A 85 4.77 -23.55 -9.49
N SER A 86 4.84 -22.79 -8.41
CA SER A 86 3.74 -21.98 -7.95
C SER A 86 4.19 -20.55 -7.67
N THR A 87 3.37 -19.61 -8.12
CA THR A 87 3.53 -18.19 -7.78
C THR A 87 2.32 -17.75 -6.97
N TYR A 88 2.59 -17.31 -5.76
CA TYR A 88 1.62 -16.73 -4.84
C TYR A 88 1.84 -15.21 -4.83
N THR A 89 0.84 -14.43 -5.23
CA THR A 89 0.91 -12.97 -5.25
C THR A 89 -0.22 -12.39 -4.40
N GLU A 90 0.12 -11.54 -3.45
CA GLU A 90 -0.86 -10.70 -2.74
C GLU A 90 -0.75 -9.25 -3.18
N ARG A 91 -1.87 -8.55 -3.21
CA ARG A 91 -1.94 -7.11 -3.43
C ARG A 91 -2.90 -6.48 -2.45
N ASP A 92 -2.42 -5.49 -1.75
CA ASP A 92 -3.22 -4.75 -0.79
C ASP A 92 -3.54 -3.37 -1.33
N LEU A 93 -4.76 -2.92 -1.06
CA LEU A 93 -5.18 -1.54 -1.17
C LEU A 93 -5.89 -1.17 0.14
N SER A 94 -5.35 -0.21 0.89
CA SER A 94 -5.92 0.24 2.16
C SER A 94 -6.09 1.76 2.20
N LEU A 95 -7.08 2.19 2.98
CA LEU A 95 -7.25 3.55 3.44
C LEU A 95 -6.76 3.63 4.88
N THR A 96 -5.98 4.67 5.19
CA THR A 96 -5.46 4.94 6.53
C THR A 96 -6.08 6.20 7.11
N PHE A 97 -6.33 6.19 8.42
CA PHE A 97 -6.97 7.30 9.13
C PHE A 97 -6.07 7.79 10.28
N PRO A 98 -4.96 8.47 9.98
CA PRO A 98 -4.01 8.91 11.00
C PRO A 98 -4.66 9.87 12.00
N VAL A 99 -4.45 9.60 13.28
CA VAL A 99 -4.85 10.45 14.40
C VAL A 99 -3.61 10.87 15.15
N ALA A 100 -3.46 12.18 15.39
CA ALA A 100 -2.34 12.72 16.15
C ALA A 100 -2.42 12.23 17.61
N ALA A 101 -1.42 11.49 18.04
CA ALA A 101 -1.20 11.18 19.45
C ALA A 101 -0.35 12.27 20.12
N THR A 102 0.58 12.86 19.36
CA THR A 102 1.38 14.04 19.73
C THR A 102 1.58 14.93 18.50
N ASP A 103 2.38 15.98 18.63
CA ASP A 103 2.82 16.83 17.52
C ASP A 103 3.67 16.09 16.47
N LYS A 104 4.28 14.95 16.84
CA LYS A 104 5.17 14.15 15.98
C LYS A 104 4.74 12.69 15.79
N ILE A 105 3.79 12.20 16.58
CA ILE A 105 3.39 10.79 16.58
C ILE A 105 1.94 10.67 16.10
N TYR A 106 1.73 9.78 15.14
CA TYR A 106 0.41 9.46 14.60
C TYR A 106 0.12 7.97 14.72
N ILE A 107 -1.12 7.65 15.09
CA ILE A 107 -1.65 6.29 15.12
C ILE A 107 -2.68 6.19 14.00
N SER A 108 -2.48 5.26 13.07
CA SER A 108 -3.24 5.17 11.82
C SER A 108 -3.89 3.80 11.70
N PRO A 109 -5.15 3.62 12.15
CA PRO A 109 -5.92 2.45 11.77
C PRO A 109 -6.12 2.44 10.24
N SER A 110 -6.05 1.24 9.67
CA SER A 110 -6.23 1.01 8.24
C SER A 110 -7.35 0.00 7.96
N LEU A 111 -8.06 0.23 6.87
CA LEU A 111 -9.05 -0.69 6.33
C LEU A 111 -8.83 -0.82 4.83
N GLY A 112 -8.80 -2.05 4.34
CA GLY A 112 -8.51 -2.31 2.94
C GLY A 112 -9.06 -3.62 2.42
N VAL A 113 -8.60 -3.96 1.23
CA VAL A 113 -8.86 -5.21 0.55
C VAL A 113 -7.54 -5.82 0.11
N ARG A 114 -7.37 -7.12 0.40
CA ARG A 114 -6.27 -7.95 -0.11
C ARG A 114 -6.78 -8.81 -1.25
N GLN A 115 -6.14 -8.71 -2.42
CA GLN A 115 -6.28 -9.67 -3.51
C GLN A 115 -5.22 -10.75 -3.34
N ILE A 116 -5.63 -12.01 -3.29
CA ILE A 116 -4.75 -13.17 -3.28
C ILE A 116 -4.86 -13.85 -4.63
N LYS A 117 -3.74 -14.01 -5.33
CA LYS A 117 -3.64 -14.71 -6.62
C LYS A 117 -2.66 -15.87 -6.49
N ASN A 118 -3.17 -17.07 -6.75
CA ASN A 118 -2.35 -18.29 -6.84
C ASN A 118 -2.37 -18.77 -8.29
N SER A 119 -1.18 -18.93 -8.85
CA SER A 119 -0.99 -19.60 -10.14
C SER A 119 -0.08 -20.80 -9.95
N HIS A 120 -0.51 -21.95 -10.44
CA HIS A 120 0.26 -23.19 -10.44
C HIS A 120 0.50 -23.63 -11.87
N GLU A 121 1.73 -24.03 -12.16
CA GLU A 121 2.14 -24.63 -13.42
C GLU A 121 2.73 -26.01 -13.11
N LEU A 122 2.15 -27.05 -13.73
CA LEU A 122 2.76 -28.36 -13.87
C LEU A 122 3.42 -28.38 -15.26
N GLU A 123 4.76 -28.37 -15.31
CA GLU A 123 5.46 -28.39 -16.59
C GLU A 123 5.17 -29.73 -17.29
N GLY A 124 4.52 -29.66 -18.47
CA GLY A 124 4.16 -30.83 -19.28
C GLY A 124 2.68 -30.96 -19.64
N GLU A 125 1.76 -30.44 -18.83
CA GLU A 125 0.30 -30.57 -19.09
C GLU A 125 -0.40 -29.28 -19.53
N GLY A 126 0.27 -28.12 -19.45
CA GLY A 126 -0.29 -26.83 -19.90
C GLY A 126 -1.53 -26.38 -19.13
N LEU A 127 -1.82 -27.00 -17.97
CA LEU A 127 -2.92 -26.66 -17.09
C LEU A 127 -2.51 -25.53 -16.15
N GLU A 128 -2.61 -24.28 -16.61
CA GLU A 128 -2.57 -23.12 -15.73
C GLU A 128 -3.87 -23.04 -14.93
N HIS A 129 -3.81 -23.32 -13.62
CA HIS A 129 -4.94 -23.08 -12.73
C HIS A 129 -4.72 -21.79 -11.94
N GLU A 130 -5.52 -20.76 -12.23
CA GLU A 130 -5.49 -19.47 -11.55
C GLU A 130 -6.68 -19.32 -10.60
N VAL A 131 -6.41 -19.11 -9.32
CA VAL A 131 -7.44 -18.78 -8.32
C VAL A 131 -7.21 -17.36 -7.82
N LYS A 132 -8.27 -16.55 -7.82
CA LYS A 132 -8.29 -15.18 -7.29
C LYS A 132 -9.31 -15.07 -6.16
N ASN A 133 -8.84 -14.65 -5.00
CA ASN A 133 -9.68 -14.39 -3.82
C ASN A 133 -9.50 -12.94 -3.35
N TYR A 134 -10.52 -12.40 -2.70
CA TYR A 134 -10.48 -11.07 -2.09
C TYR A 134 -10.87 -11.19 -0.62
N GLU A 135 -10.12 -10.53 0.25
CA GLU A 135 -10.35 -10.52 1.68
C GLU A 135 -10.31 -9.11 2.23
N ALA A 136 -11.06 -8.87 3.30
CA ALA A 136 -10.92 -7.65 4.07
C ALA A 136 -9.54 -7.63 4.74
N LEU A 137 -8.91 -6.45 4.72
CA LEU A 137 -7.63 -6.17 5.35
C LEU A 137 -7.85 -5.14 6.44
N TYR A 138 -7.23 -5.38 7.60
CA TYR A 138 -7.24 -4.44 8.72
C TYR A 138 -5.82 -4.27 9.21
N GLY A 139 -5.45 -3.05 9.57
CA GLY A 139 -4.12 -2.77 10.06
C GLY A 139 -4.07 -1.60 11.01
N LEU A 140 -2.89 -1.42 11.58
CA LEU A 140 -2.57 -0.34 12.50
C LEU A 140 -1.12 0.07 12.30
N ASP A 141 -0.92 1.35 11.99
CA ASP A 141 0.40 1.92 11.81
C ASP A 141 0.71 2.97 12.87
N LEU A 142 1.98 3.01 13.26
CA LEU A 142 2.57 4.05 14.08
C LEU A 142 3.56 4.84 13.22
N THR A 143 3.30 6.13 13.03
CA THR A 143 4.21 7.03 12.31
C THR A 143 4.85 8.03 13.26
N TYR A 144 6.16 8.19 13.14
CA TYR A 144 6.94 9.25 13.78
C TYR A 144 7.43 10.26 12.72
N MET A 145 7.17 11.54 12.95
CA MET A 145 7.58 12.65 12.09
C MET A 145 8.90 13.26 12.55
N LEU A 146 9.88 13.22 11.65
CA LEU A 146 11.21 13.82 11.73
C LEU A 146 11.28 14.98 10.75
N ASP A 147 10.79 16.17 11.11
CA ASP A 147 10.77 17.38 10.26
C ASP A 147 10.26 17.14 8.83
N ASN A 148 11.14 16.77 7.89
CA ASN A 148 10.83 16.45 6.49
C ASN A 148 10.83 14.95 6.13
N VAL A 149 10.98 14.08 7.13
CA VAL A 149 11.04 12.62 6.99
C VAL A 149 10.01 12.01 7.94
N SER A 150 9.43 10.88 7.58
CA SER A 150 8.61 10.09 8.49
C SER A 150 9.11 8.65 8.56
N ILE A 151 8.93 8.02 9.71
CA ILE A 151 9.21 6.60 9.93
C ILE A 151 7.91 5.97 10.36
N THR A 152 7.45 4.98 9.62
CA THR A 152 6.24 4.22 9.90
C THR A 152 6.58 2.79 10.23
N ILE A 153 5.94 2.23 11.25
CA ILE A 153 5.93 0.79 11.52
C ILE A 153 4.47 0.36 11.60
N GLY A 154 4.12 -0.68 10.86
CA GLY A 154 2.75 -1.11 10.66
C GLY A 154 2.58 -2.62 10.78
N ALA A 155 1.37 -3.03 11.14
CA ALA A 155 0.99 -4.44 11.10
C ALA A 155 -0.41 -4.61 10.52
N ASP A 156 -0.56 -5.57 9.61
CA ASP A 156 -1.82 -5.86 8.94
C ASP A 156 -2.19 -7.34 9.02
N LYS A 157 -3.49 -7.61 8.94
CA LYS A 157 -4.05 -8.95 8.94
C LYS A 157 -5.22 -9.08 7.98
N SER A 158 -5.22 -10.14 7.17
CA SER A 158 -6.41 -10.64 6.48
C SER A 158 -6.91 -11.94 7.14
N LYS A 159 -8.01 -12.49 6.60
CA LYS A 159 -8.65 -13.70 7.14
C LYS A 159 -7.73 -14.92 7.04
N SER A 160 -7.13 -15.12 5.87
CA SER A 160 -6.29 -16.30 5.60
C SER A 160 -4.80 -16.07 5.84
N SER A 161 -4.35 -14.81 6.03
CA SER A 161 -2.95 -14.50 6.28
C SER A 161 -2.58 -14.47 7.77
N GLU A 162 -1.31 -14.78 8.04
CA GLU A 162 -0.67 -14.36 9.28
C GLU A 162 -0.54 -12.83 9.34
N TRP A 163 -0.14 -12.32 10.50
CA TRP A 163 0.17 -10.91 10.65
C TRP A 163 1.39 -10.54 9.80
N SER A 164 1.25 -9.52 8.96
CA SER A 164 2.37 -8.96 8.21
C SER A 164 2.83 -7.68 8.89
N VAL A 165 4.10 -7.61 9.26
CA VAL A 165 4.74 -6.40 9.79
C VAL A 165 5.47 -5.67 8.67
N SER A 166 5.41 -4.35 8.67
CA SER A 166 6.07 -3.50 7.68
C SER A 166 6.73 -2.28 8.31
N TYR A 167 7.76 -1.76 7.66
CA TYR A 167 8.32 -0.44 7.96
C TYR A 167 8.32 0.42 6.70
N GLY A 168 8.12 1.71 6.87
CA GLY A 168 8.13 2.71 5.80
C GLY A 168 8.99 3.89 6.18
N LEU A 169 9.70 4.45 5.20
CA LEU A 169 10.30 5.76 5.27
C LEU A 169 9.51 6.69 4.37
N GLY A 170 9.12 7.85 4.89
CA GLY A 170 8.41 8.86 4.14
C GLY A 170 9.18 10.16 4.01
N VAL A 171 8.85 10.93 2.97
CA VAL A 171 9.25 12.33 2.83
C VAL A 171 8.01 13.16 3.08
N SER A 172 8.12 14.10 4.03
CA SER A 172 7.03 14.93 4.54
C SER A 172 7.23 16.41 4.20
N PHE A 173 6.17 17.12 3.82
CA PHE A 173 6.19 18.56 3.49
C PHE A 173 4.85 19.24 3.73
#